data_AF-A0A2H3D8X6-F1
#
_entry.id   AF-A0A2H3D8X6-F1
#
_cell.length_a   1.000
_cell.length_b   1.000
_cell.length_c   1.000
_cell.angle_alpha   90.00
_cell.angle_beta   90.00
_cell.angle_gamma   90.00
#
_symmetry.space_group_name_H-M   'P 1'
#
loop_
_entity.id
_entity.type
_entity.pdbx_description
1 polymer ?
#
loop_
_entity_poly.entity_id
_entity_poly.type
_entity_poly.pdbx_seq_one_letter_code
_entity_poly.pdbx_strand_id
1 'polypeptide(L)'
;RCLKGTRIKTLEHLNSWIGCPDGIGRVLWCHGLAGTGKSSLAGTLHDNIVNFDPTQEVSQSHSQTRLGAFIRYDRNTVKSSVSHLIPAIASSLGQRDERIGSAIAKVVNDYGPDIGNVSAEDQYKSLLHKPLATMSELVNEGPFVIIIDGLDEC
;
A
#
# COMPACT_ATOMS: atom_id res chain seq x y z
N ARG A 1 -8.00 -5.98 -14.33
CA ARG A 1 -9.16 -5.72 -13.44
C ARG A 1 -10.06 -6.95 -13.45
N CYS A 2 -10.82 -7.18 -12.38
CA CYS A 2 -11.88 -8.21 -12.37
C CYS A 2 -12.93 -7.94 -13.45
N LEU A 3 -13.48 -9.00 -14.02
CA LEU A 3 -14.65 -8.89 -14.90
C LEU A 3 -15.87 -8.44 -14.07
N LYS A 4 -16.76 -7.64 -14.67
CA LYS A 4 -17.98 -7.17 -14.01
C LYS A 4 -18.78 -8.35 -13.49
N GLY A 5 -19.24 -8.25 -12.24
CA GLY A 5 -20.03 -9.31 -11.59
C GLY A 5 -19.22 -10.48 -11.03
N THR A 6 -17.89 -10.47 -11.14
CA THR A 6 -17.02 -11.52 -10.59
C THR A 6 -16.32 -11.06 -9.31
N ARG A 7 -15.88 -12.02 -8.48
CA ARG A 7 -15.08 -11.77 -7.26
C ARG A 7 -15.72 -10.81 -6.23
N ILE A 8 -17.03 -10.57 -6.33
CA ILE A 8 -17.80 -9.64 -5.47
C ILE A 8 -17.54 -9.91 -3.99
N LYS A 9 -17.82 -11.13 -3.52
CA LYS A 9 -17.63 -11.53 -2.12
C LYS A 9 -16.20 -11.33 -1.61
N THR A 10 -15.21 -11.54 -2.48
CA THR A 10 -13.79 -11.34 -2.12
C THR A 10 -13.48 -9.86 -1.98
N LEU A 11 -13.99 -9.01 -2.88
CA LEU A 11 -13.83 -7.56 -2.80
C LEU A 11 -14.55 -6.97 -1.57
N GLU A 12 -15.76 -7.45 -1.27
CA GLU A 12 -16.50 -7.07 -0.06
C GLU A 12 -15.72 -7.40 1.21
N HIS A 13 -15.15 -8.61 1.29
CA HIS A 13 -14.29 -9.00 2.41
C HIS A 13 -13.06 -8.11 2.53
N LEU A 14 -12.38 -7.80 1.42
CA LEU A 14 -11.20 -6.92 1.43
C LEU A 14 -11.56 -5.51 1.91
N ASN A 15 -12.66 -4.94 1.42
CA ASN A 15 -13.11 -3.61 1.84
C ASN A 15 -13.50 -3.59 3.33
N SER A 16 -14.22 -4.61 3.78
CA SER A 16 -14.58 -4.77 5.20
C SER A 16 -13.34 -4.90 6.08
N TRP A 17 -12.33 -5.66 5.64
CA TRP A 17 -11.06 -5.80 6.35
C TRP A 17 -10.29 -4.48 6.42
N ILE A 18 -10.22 -3.71 5.33
CA ILE A 18 -9.59 -2.38 5.30
C ILE A 18 -10.31 -1.40 6.24
N GLY A 19 -11.63 -1.44 6.27
CA GLY A 19 -12.47 -0.58 7.10
C GLY A 19 -12.50 -0.93 8.59
N CYS A 20 -11.81 -2.01 9.01
CA CYS A 20 -11.76 -2.47 10.40
C CYS A 20 -10.35 -2.25 11.01
N PRO A 21 -9.97 -1.01 11.36
CA PRO A 21 -8.63 -0.68 11.85
C PRO A 21 -8.27 -1.32 13.20
N ASP A 22 -9.27 -1.76 13.97
CA ASP A 22 -9.09 -2.45 15.27
C ASP A 22 -8.92 -3.98 15.12
N GLY A 23 -9.03 -4.51 13.89
CA GLY A 23 -8.85 -5.93 13.59
C GLY A 23 -7.40 -6.38 13.74
N ILE A 24 -7.20 -7.57 14.30
CA ILE A 24 -5.92 -8.20 14.72
C ILE A 24 -4.89 -8.45 13.58
N GLY A 25 -5.04 -7.84 12.40
CA GLY A 25 -4.06 -7.95 11.31
C GLY A 25 -4.01 -6.72 10.42
N ARG A 26 -2.81 -6.12 10.29
CA ARG A 26 -2.51 -5.03 9.33
C ARG A 26 -1.99 -5.52 7.98
N VAL A 27 -1.91 -6.84 7.81
CA VAL A 27 -1.42 -7.51 6.59
C VAL A 27 -2.41 -8.61 6.23
N LEU A 28 -2.86 -8.62 4.97
CA LEU A 28 -3.69 -9.66 4.39
C LEU A 28 -2.95 -10.28 3.21
N TRP A 29 -2.87 -11.62 3.21
CA TRP A 29 -2.21 -12.37 2.15
C TRP A 29 -3.24 -13.01 1.21
N CYS A 30 -3.31 -12.53 -0.03
CA CYS A 30 -4.18 -13.10 -1.06
C CYS A 30 -3.41 -14.12 -1.91
N HIS A 31 -3.66 -15.42 -1.66
CA HIS A 31 -2.99 -16.51 -2.36
C HIS A 31 -3.94 -17.36 -3.20
N GLY A 32 -3.38 -18.11 -4.14
CA GLY A 32 -4.11 -19.00 -5.03
C GLY A 32 -3.28 -19.39 -6.25
N LEU A 33 -3.77 -20.37 -7.01
CA LEU A 33 -3.09 -20.88 -8.21
C LEU A 33 -2.79 -19.77 -9.23
N ALA A 34 -1.79 -20.00 -10.08
CA ALA A 34 -1.51 -19.15 -11.23
C ALA A 34 -2.77 -19.04 -12.12
N GLY A 35 -2.99 -17.87 -12.72
CA GLY A 35 -4.16 -17.64 -13.60
C GLY A 35 -5.51 -17.45 -12.90
N THR A 36 -5.59 -17.52 -11.56
CA THR A 36 -6.85 -17.32 -10.83
C THR A 36 -7.32 -15.85 -10.76
N GLY A 37 -6.54 -14.91 -11.31
CA GLY A 37 -6.91 -13.50 -11.40
C GLY A 37 -6.59 -12.67 -10.14
N LYS A 38 -5.60 -13.07 -9.34
CA LYS A 38 -5.12 -12.32 -8.16
C LYS A 38 -4.71 -10.88 -8.51
N SER A 39 -3.93 -10.69 -9.56
CA SER A 39 -3.54 -9.36 -10.07
C SER A 39 -4.74 -8.54 -10.57
N SER A 40 -5.77 -9.22 -11.11
CA SER A 40 -7.02 -8.55 -11.47
C SER A 40 -7.79 -8.06 -10.25
N LEU A 41 -7.76 -8.82 -9.14
CA LEU A 41 -8.34 -8.43 -7.85
C LEU A 41 -7.58 -7.25 -7.24
N ALA A 42 -6.24 -7.32 -7.17
CA ALA A 42 -5.39 -6.22 -6.70
C ALA A 42 -5.65 -4.93 -7.51
N GLY A 43 -5.76 -5.07 -8.83
CA GLY A 43 -6.12 -3.97 -9.70
C GLY A 43 -7.52 -3.40 -9.42
N THR A 44 -8.54 -4.22 -9.24
CA THR A 44 -9.88 -3.70 -8.93
C THR A 44 -9.92 -3.03 -7.55
N LEU A 45 -9.21 -3.57 -6.56
CA LEU A 45 -9.08 -2.94 -5.25
C LEU A 45 -8.42 -1.55 -5.34
N HIS A 46 -7.33 -1.41 -6.10
CA HIS A 46 -6.71 -0.12 -6.39
C HIS A 46 -7.73 0.90 -6.91
N ASP A 47 -8.54 0.53 -7.90
CA ASP A 47 -9.52 1.44 -8.49
C ASP A 47 -10.64 1.81 -7.54
N ASN A 48 -11.09 0.87 -6.71
CA ASN A 48 -12.10 1.16 -5.69
C ASN A 48 -11.60 2.21 -4.69
N ILE A 49 -10.32 2.18 -4.32
CA ILE A 49 -9.73 3.13 -3.38
C ILE A 49 -9.47 4.48 -4.05
N VAL A 50 -8.94 4.49 -5.28
CA VAL A 50 -8.61 5.75 -5.99
C VAL A 50 -9.85 6.50 -6.45
N ASN A 51 -10.89 5.78 -6.88
CA ASN A 51 -12.14 6.37 -7.37
C ASN A 51 -13.21 6.48 -6.29
N PHE A 52 -12.84 6.31 -5.01
CA PHE A 52 -13.79 6.43 -3.91
C PHE A 52 -14.35 7.86 -3.87
N ASP A 53 -15.67 7.96 -4.06
CA ASP A 53 -16.41 9.21 -4.00
C ASP A 53 -17.15 9.27 -2.65
N PRO A 54 -16.75 10.16 -1.72
CA PRO A 54 -17.40 10.28 -0.41
C PRO A 54 -18.84 10.81 -0.51
N THR A 55 -19.27 11.31 -1.67
CA THR A 55 -20.64 11.81 -1.89
C THR A 55 -21.60 10.73 -2.37
N GLN A 56 -21.11 9.55 -2.78
CA GLN A 56 -21.97 8.42 -3.08
C GLN A 56 -22.29 7.66 -1.78
N GLU A 57 -23.52 7.83 -1.30
CA GLU A 57 -24.08 7.11 -0.15
C GLU A 57 -24.04 5.59 -0.37
N VAL A 58 -22.94 4.95 -0.01
CA VAL A 58 -22.93 3.52 0.27
C VAL A 58 -22.49 3.34 1.71
N SER A 59 -23.51 3.23 2.55
CA SER A 59 -23.56 2.62 3.88
C SER A 59 -22.25 2.04 4.42
N GLN A 60 -21.95 2.51 5.64
CA GLN A 60 -21.01 1.99 6.64
C GLN A 60 -19.63 2.66 6.69
N SER A 61 -19.54 3.66 7.58
CA SER A 61 -18.40 3.93 8.47
C SER A 61 -17.02 3.55 7.91
N HIS A 62 -16.63 4.15 6.79
CA HIS A 62 -15.27 4.06 6.30
C HIS A 62 -14.63 5.42 6.51
N SER A 63 -13.76 5.52 7.53
CA SER A 63 -12.71 6.54 7.55
C SER A 63 -12.08 6.58 6.16
N GLN A 64 -11.83 7.77 5.63
CA GLN A 64 -11.40 7.97 4.25
C GLN A 64 -10.18 7.09 3.94
N THR A 65 -10.40 5.98 3.25
CA THR A 65 -9.34 5.02 2.93
C THR A 65 -8.48 5.64 1.86
N ARG A 66 -7.17 5.70 2.09
CA ARG A 66 -6.22 6.33 1.18
C ARG A 66 -5.33 5.28 0.55
N LEU A 67 -5.15 5.33 -0.76
CA LEU A 67 -4.11 4.51 -1.39
C LEU A 67 -2.76 5.07 -0.96
N GLY A 68 -1.89 4.27 -0.36
CA GLY A 68 -0.51 4.64 -0.02
C GLY A 68 0.45 4.28 -1.14
N ALA A 69 0.42 3.04 -1.60
CA ALA A 69 1.25 2.56 -2.69
C ALA A 69 0.58 1.42 -3.46
N PHE A 70 0.88 1.31 -4.75
CA PHE A 70 0.56 0.14 -5.55
C PHE A 70 1.80 -0.31 -6.30
N ILE A 71 2.36 -1.45 -5.87
CA ILE A 71 3.61 -1.98 -6.37
C ILE A 71 3.31 -3.31 -7.05
N ARG A 72 3.76 -3.45 -8.28
CA ARG A 72 3.59 -4.66 -9.07
C ARG A 72 4.94 -5.17 -9.51
N TYR A 73 5.20 -6.42 -9.19
CA TYR A 73 6.31 -7.20 -9.70
C TYR A 73 5.87 -7.92 -10.98
N ASP A 74 6.79 -8.02 -11.93
CA ASP A 74 6.61 -8.72 -13.20
C ASP A 74 7.99 -9.24 -13.62
N ARG A 75 8.09 -10.57 -13.83
CA ARG A 75 9.35 -11.25 -14.20
C ARG A 75 9.99 -10.70 -15.48
N ASN A 76 9.21 -10.03 -16.32
CA ASN A 76 9.69 -9.45 -17.58
C ASN A 76 10.27 -8.05 -17.39
N THR A 77 10.20 -7.48 -16.18
CA THR A 77 10.76 -6.16 -15.87
C THR A 77 12.12 -6.30 -15.18
N VAL A 78 13.17 -5.79 -15.81
CA VAL A 78 14.59 -5.94 -15.43
C VAL A 78 14.95 -5.31 -14.05
N LYS A 79 13.98 -4.74 -13.31
CA LYS A 79 14.23 -3.88 -12.13
C LYS A 79 13.56 -4.34 -10.83
N SER A 80 12.90 -5.49 -10.81
CA SER A 80 12.03 -5.87 -9.70
C SER A 80 12.77 -6.54 -8.53
N SER A 81 13.89 -5.96 -8.08
CA SER A 81 14.55 -6.42 -6.84
C SER A 81 13.67 -6.10 -5.63
N VAL A 82 13.47 -7.09 -4.75
CA VAL A 82 12.79 -6.91 -3.45
C VAL A 82 13.47 -5.84 -2.59
N SER A 83 14.77 -5.61 -2.78
CA SER A 83 15.51 -4.56 -2.08
C SER A 83 14.98 -3.14 -2.32
N HIS A 84 14.18 -2.93 -3.37
CA HIS A 84 13.55 -1.63 -3.66
C HIS A 84 12.11 -1.52 -3.15
N LEU A 85 11.54 -2.58 -2.55
CA LEU A 85 10.15 -2.56 -2.09
C LEU A 85 9.91 -1.41 -1.11
N ILE A 86 10.72 -1.33 -0.07
CA ILE A 86 10.55 -0.33 0.99
C ILE A 86 10.79 1.10 0.48
N PRO A 87 11.89 1.39 -0.25
CA PRO A 87 12.06 2.67 -0.91
C PRO A 87 10.89 3.06 -1.83
N ALA A 88 10.34 2.11 -2.59
CA ALA A 88 9.21 2.36 -3.48
C ALA A 88 7.92 2.70 -2.70
N ILE A 89 7.65 2.00 -1.59
CA ILE A 89 6.53 2.33 -0.68
C ILE A 89 6.72 3.73 -0.11
N ALA A 90 7.91 4.02 0.43
CA ALA A 90 8.25 5.30 1.03
C ALA A 90 8.08 6.46 0.03
N SER A 91 8.64 6.31 -1.18
CA SER A 91 8.48 7.29 -2.25
C SER A 91 7.02 7.49 -2.64
N SER A 92 6.23 6.41 -2.73
CA SER A 92 4.81 6.50 -3.11
C SER A 92 3.99 7.24 -2.04
N LEU A 93 4.25 6.96 -0.76
CA LEU A 93 3.59 7.66 0.34
C LEU A 93 3.97 9.14 0.36
N GLY A 94 5.26 9.46 0.19
CA GLY A 94 5.73 10.85 0.18
C GLY A 94 5.21 11.68 -1.00
N GLN A 95 4.90 11.05 -2.13
CA GLN A 95 4.24 11.71 -3.27
C GLN A 95 2.76 12.01 -3.02
N ARG A 96 2.13 11.30 -2.07
CA ARG A 96 0.70 11.43 -1.78
C ARG A 96 0.39 12.33 -0.60
N ASP A 97 1.34 12.46 0.33
CA ASP A 97 1.22 13.31 1.49
C ASP A 97 2.53 14.07 1.71
N GLU A 98 2.47 15.39 1.58
CA GLU A 98 3.63 16.28 1.69
C GLU A 98 4.33 16.18 3.04
N ARG A 99 3.58 15.91 4.13
CA ARG A 99 4.14 15.75 5.48
C ARG A 99 5.00 14.49 5.54
N ILE A 100 4.49 13.40 4.98
CA ILE A 100 5.23 12.14 4.86
C ILE A 100 6.46 12.36 3.96
N GLY A 101 6.29 13.01 2.81
CA GLY A 101 7.38 13.30 1.88
C GLY A 101 8.50 14.12 2.51
N SER A 102 8.13 15.15 3.28
CA SER A 102 9.09 16.00 4.00
C SER A 102 9.88 15.22 5.05
N ALA A 103 9.22 14.35 5.81
CA ALA A 103 9.90 13.53 6.81
C ALA A 103 10.83 12.48 6.19
N ILE A 104 10.42 11.86 5.08
CA ILE A 104 11.27 10.91 4.33
C ILE A 104 12.46 11.64 3.71
N ALA A 105 12.26 12.81 3.11
CA ALA A 105 13.33 13.61 2.52
C ALA A 105 14.39 13.98 3.56
N LYS A 106 13.98 14.31 4.79
CA LYS A 106 14.91 14.53 5.90
C LYS A 106 15.78 13.31 6.18
N VAL A 107 15.18 12.12 6.26
CA VAL A 107 15.92 10.86 6.46
C VAL A 107 16.92 10.62 5.31
N VAL A 108 16.49 10.84 4.06
CA VAL A 108 17.38 10.68 2.90
C VAL A 108 18.53 11.68 2.93
N ASN A 109 18.29 12.93 3.34
CA ASN A 109 19.33 13.94 3.47
C ASN A 109 20.34 13.60 4.59
N ASP A 110 19.87 13.03 5.70
CA ASP A 110 20.71 12.64 6.84
C ASP A 110 21.57 11.40 6.53
N TYR A 111 21.04 10.43 5.77
CA TYR A 111 21.73 9.17 5.42
C TYR A 111 22.48 9.22 4.08
N GLY A 112 22.13 10.12 3.17
CA GLY A 112 22.67 10.15 1.81
C GLY A 112 22.19 9.00 0.91
N PRO A 113 22.88 8.74 -0.22
CA PRO A 113 22.49 7.71 -1.20
C PRO A 113 22.54 6.27 -0.65
N ASP A 114 23.18 6.06 0.50
CA ASP A 114 23.42 4.75 1.09
C ASP A 114 22.17 4.09 1.69
N ILE A 115 21.09 4.86 1.92
CA ILE A 115 19.84 4.32 2.46
C ILE A 115 19.23 3.23 1.54
N GLY A 116 19.51 3.27 0.23
CA GLY A 116 19.09 2.23 -0.70
C GLY A 116 19.87 0.91 -0.55
N ASN A 117 21.03 0.92 0.10
CA ASN A 117 21.96 -0.19 0.18
C ASN A 117 22.01 -0.86 1.58
N VAL A 118 21.34 -0.30 2.59
CA VAL A 118 21.23 -0.92 3.92
C VAL A 118 20.22 -2.08 3.92
N SER A 119 20.15 -2.82 5.03
CA SER A 119 19.23 -3.94 5.18
C SER A 119 17.76 -3.50 4.99
N ALA A 120 16.90 -4.41 4.53
CA ALA A 120 15.47 -4.13 4.43
C ALA A 120 14.85 -3.72 5.78
N GLU A 121 15.33 -4.29 6.89
CA GLU A 121 14.88 -3.91 8.21
C GLU A 121 15.25 -2.45 8.54
N ASP A 122 16.47 -2.02 8.21
CA ASP A 122 16.93 -0.65 8.44
C ASP A 122 16.25 0.35 7.52
N GLN A 123 15.99 -0.03 6.26
CA GLN A 123 15.16 0.73 5.34
C GLN A 123 13.76 0.92 5.92
N TYR A 124 13.11 -0.15 6.41
CA TYR A 124 11.77 -0.07 6.98
C TYR A 124 11.74 0.85 8.20
N LYS A 125 12.68 0.66 9.13
CA LYS A 125 12.78 1.47 10.34
C LYS A 125 12.97 2.95 10.01
N SER A 126 13.84 3.25 9.06
CA SER A 126 14.27 4.63 8.78
C SER A 126 13.31 5.37 7.84
N LEU A 127 12.81 4.72 6.79
CA LEU A 127 11.97 5.36 5.77
C LEU A 127 10.47 5.29 6.08
N LEU A 128 10.00 4.32 6.87
CA LEU A 128 8.57 4.13 7.13
C LEU A 128 8.24 4.23 8.62
N HIS A 129 8.82 3.39 9.47
CA HIS A 129 8.40 3.31 10.87
C HIS A 129 8.65 4.60 11.64
N LYS A 130 9.90 5.11 11.68
CA LYS A 130 10.24 6.32 12.43
C LYS A 130 9.49 7.56 11.91
N PRO A 131 9.44 7.85 10.59
CA PRO A 131 8.72 9.02 10.07
C PRO A 131 7.22 8.98 10.38
N LEU A 132 6.57 7.83 10.20
CA LEU A 132 5.13 7.71 10.39
C LEU A 132 4.73 7.66 11.88
N ALA A 133 5.59 7.12 12.75
CA ALA A 133 5.32 7.04 14.19
C ALA A 133 5.25 8.43 14.86
N THR A 134 5.86 9.46 14.27
CA THR A 134 5.83 10.83 14.80
C THR A 134 4.62 11.65 14.35
N MET A 135 3.78 11.13 13.45
CA MET A 135 2.70 11.87 12.80
C MET A 135 1.33 11.52 13.40
N SER A 136 1.06 12.04 14.59
CA SER A 136 -0.22 11.82 15.30
C SER A 136 -1.45 12.35 14.54
N GLU A 137 -1.26 13.36 13.70
CA GLU A 137 -2.30 13.98 12.87
C GLU A 137 -2.87 13.04 11.80
N LEU A 138 -2.06 12.10 11.30
CA LEU A 138 -2.49 11.15 10.26
C LEU A 138 -3.46 10.09 10.78
N VAL A 139 -3.46 9.84 12.09
CA VAL A 139 -4.27 8.78 12.73
C VAL A 139 -5.76 9.02 12.51
N ASN A 140 -6.20 10.28 12.54
CA ASN A 140 -7.62 10.64 12.39
C ASN A 140 -8.08 10.73 10.92
N GLU A 141 -7.16 10.65 9.96
CA GLU A 141 -7.43 10.81 8.53
C GLU A 141 -7.69 9.48 7.81
N GLY A 142 -7.75 8.36 8.55
CA GLY A 142 -7.99 7.03 7.99
C GLY A 142 -6.71 6.33 7.49
N PRO A 143 -6.80 5.01 7.21
CA PRO A 143 -5.65 4.19 6.92
C PRO A 143 -5.09 4.42 5.51
N PHE A 144 -3.77 4.27 5.38
CA PHE A 144 -3.12 4.07 4.09
C PHE A 144 -3.12 2.58 3.72
N VAL A 145 -3.58 2.26 2.53
CA VAL A 145 -3.56 0.90 1.97
C VAL A 145 -2.37 0.76 1.02
N ILE A 146 -1.54 -0.24 1.26
CA ILE A 146 -0.43 -0.61 0.38
C ILE A 146 -0.80 -1.91 -0.31
N ILE A 147 -0.83 -1.90 -1.64
CA ILE A 147 -1.13 -3.09 -2.45
C ILE A 147 0.17 -3.55 -3.10
N ILE A 148 0.54 -4.81 -2.86
CA ILE A 148 1.71 -5.45 -3.47
C ILE A 148 1.20 -6.64 -4.29
N ASP A 149 1.42 -6.59 -5.60
CA ASP A 149 1.01 -7.63 -6.55
C ASP A 149 2.24 -8.32 -7.15
N GLY A 150 2.15 -9.64 -7.31
CA GLY A 150 3.20 -10.46 -7.91
C GLY A 150 4.47 -10.62 -7.07
N LEU A 151 4.43 -10.54 -5.74
CA LEU A 151 5.65 -10.64 -4.92
C LEU A 151 6.46 -11.94 -5.15
N ASP A 152 5.83 -13.01 -5.66
CA ASP A 152 6.46 -14.27 -6.10
C ASP A 152 7.13 -14.21 -7.50
N GLU A 153 7.11 -13.03 -8.12
CA GLU A 153 7.69 -12.72 -9.41
C GLU A 153 8.90 -11.76 -9.30
N CYS A 154 9.39 -11.52 -8.09
CA CYS A 154 10.60 -10.75 -7.82
C CYS A 154 11.91 -11.48 -8.14
#